data_AF-A0A9D2GF05-F1
#
_entry.id   AF-A0A9D2GF05-F1
#
_cell.length_a   1.000
_cell.length_b   1.000
_cell.length_c   1.000
_cell.angle_alpha   90.00
_cell.angle_beta   90.00
_cell.angle_gamma   90.00
#
_symmetry.space_group_name_H-M   'P 1'
#
loop_
_entity.id
_entity.type
_entity.pdbx_description
1 polymer ?
#
loop_
_entity_poly.entity_id
_entity_poly.type
_entity_poly.pdbx_seq_one_letter_code
_entity_poly.pdbx_strand_id
1 'polypeptide(L)'
;MDTEKMIRELEIVEDKHKHDKVFTGHLNISEMAHDVRKRLEELKHYEDTGLTPDQIRELKERDTEYFCKTSIFDPESVVCKCGNDIEKDSGFDFCPYCGNRIKLED
;
A
#
# COMPACT_ATOMS: atom_id res chain seq x y z
N MET A 1 8.48 18.65 -9.80
CA MET A 1 8.70 19.27 -8.47
C MET A 1 9.23 18.14 -7.61
N ASP A 2 10.46 18.28 -7.13
CA ASP A 2 11.21 17.23 -6.43
C ASP A 2 10.72 17.09 -4.98
N THR A 3 10.35 15.88 -4.54
CA THR A 3 9.78 15.64 -3.20
C THR A 3 10.75 16.06 -2.09
N GLU A 4 12.06 15.92 -2.31
CA GLU A 4 13.07 16.41 -1.36
C GLU A 4 12.96 17.92 -1.14
N LYS A 5 12.73 18.68 -2.21
CA LYS A 5 12.57 20.12 -2.12
C LYS A 5 11.32 20.47 -1.30
N MET A 6 10.22 19.76 -1.50
CA MET A 6 8.98 19.96 -0.73
C MET A 6 9.18 19.67 0.77
N ILE A 7 9.88 18.58 1.10
CA ILE A 7 10.21 18.23 2.49
C ILE A 7 11.01 19.35 3.15
N ARG A 8 12.07 19.86 2.49
CA ARG A 8 12.89 20.97 3.01
C ARG A 8 12.08 22.25 3.21
N GLU A 9 11.19 22.58 2.28
CA GLU A 9 10.32 23.75 2.40
C GLU A 9 9.37 23.63 3.61
N LEU A 10 8.85 22.44 3.87
CA LEU A 10 8.00 22.18 5.04
C LEU A 10 8.77 22.24 6.36
N GLU A 11 10.03 21.76 6.40
CA GLU A 11 10.90 21.93 7.58
C GLU A 11 11.09 23.41 7.92
N ILE A 12 11.31 24.25 6.90
CA ILE A 12 11.45 25.70 7.09
C ILE A 12 10.15 26.31 7.64
N VAL A 13 8.99 25.88 7.15
CA VAL A 13 7.67 26.36 7.64
C VAL A 13 7.44 25.91 9.09
N GLU A 14 7.73 24.65 9.41
CA GLU A 14 7.65 24.10 10.76
C GLU A 14 8.49 24.94 11.73
N ASP A 15 9.77 25.18 11.39
CA ASP A 15 10.70 25.94 12.21
C ASP A 15 10.31 27.42 12.39
N LYS A 16 9.75 28.02 11.33
CA LYS A 16 9.31 29.42 11.35
C LYS A 16 8.12 29.63 12.27
N HIS A 17 7.20 28.67 12.33
CA HIS A 17 5.93 28.80 13.04
C HIS A 17 5.90 28.07 14.40
N LYS A 18 6.99 27.39 14.82
CA LYS A 18 7.04 26.59 16.06
C LYS A 18 6.76 27.33 17.37
N HIS A 19 6.85 28.67 17.37
CA HIS A 19 6.57 29.50 18.55
C HIS A 19 5.27 30.29 18.43
N ASP A 20 4.50 30.08 17.36
CA ASP A 20 3.23 30.75 17.17
C ASP A 20 2.26 30.31 18.26
N LYS A 21 1.79 31.28 19.05
CA LYS A 21 0.79 31.04 20.09
C LYS A 21 -0.59 31.08 19.46
N VAL A 22 -1.14 29.89 19.18
CA VAL A 22 -2.53 29.76 18.74
C VAL A 22 -3.47 29.76 19.94
N PHE A 23 -4.51 30.59 19.91
CA PHE A 23 -5.61 30.50 20.87
C PHE A 23 -6.39 29.20 20.58
N THR A 24 -6.76 28.46 21.62
CA THR A 24 -7.42 27.14 21.52
C THR A 24 -8.48 27.09 20.42
N GLY A 25 -8.32 26.16 19.47
CA GLY A 25 -9.21 25.98 18.32
C GLY A 25 -8.74 26.59 16.99
N HIS A 26 -7.59 27.30 16.97
CA HIS A 26 -7.00 27.79 15.73
C HIS A 26 -6.00 26.79 15.13
N LEU A 27 -5.85 26.82 13.80
CA LEU A 27 -4.94 25.95 13.07
C LEU A 27 -3.48 26.23 13.48
N ASN A 28 -2.78 25.19 13.93
CA ASN A 28 -1.36 25.25 14.25
C ASN A 28 -0.54 24.92 13.00
N ILE A 29 0.05 25.95 12.39
CA ILE A 29 0.80 25.82 11.13
C ILE A 29 2.00 24.90 11.27
N SER A 30 2.74 24.95 12.39
CA SER A 30 3.90 24.08 12.57
C SER A 30 3.51 22.62 12.68
N GLU A 31 2.41 22.33 13.38
CA GLU A 31 1.85 20.97 13.51
C GLU A 31 1.37 20.44 12.15
N MET A 32 0.64 21.26 11.39
CA MET A 32 0.21 20.88 10.03
C MET A 32 1.40 20.65 9.09
N ALA A 33 2.40 21.52 9.13
CA ALA A 33 3.60 21.38 8.30
C ALA A 33 4.38 20.11 8.66
N HIS A 34 4.54 19.83 9.96
CA HIS A 34 5.14 18.59 10.47
C HIS A 34 4.39 17.35 9.97
N ASP A 35 3.06 17.32 10.09
CA ASP A 35 2.23 16.19 9.66
C ASP A 35 2.33 15.92 8.16
N VAL A 36 2.26 16.97 7.35
CA VAL A 36 2.40 16.85 5.89
C VAL A 36 3.81 16.39 5.52
N ARG A 37 4.85 16.92 6.18
CA ARG A 37 6.23 16.52 5.95
C ARG A 37 6.44 15.04 6.24
N LYS A 38 5.96 14.55 7.39
CA LYS A 38 6.08 13.13 7.77
C LYS A 38 5.44 12.21 6.74
N ARG A 39 4.26 12.56 6.22
CA ARG A 39 3.60 11.79 5.16
C ARG A 39 4.39 11.82 3.84
N LEU A 40 5.01 12.95 3.49
CA LEU A 40 5.85 13.03 2.30
C LEU A 40 7.15 12.21 2.44
N GLU A 41 7.76 12.17 3.63
CA GLU A 41 8.91 11.30 3.92
C GLU A 41 8.57 9.82 3.70
N GLU A 42 7.40 9.37 4.15
CA GLU A 42 6.92 8.00 3.91
C GLU A 42 6.66 7.74 2.41
N LEU A 43 6.05 8.70 1.72
CA LEU A 43 5.72 8.58 0.30
C LEU A 43 6.95 8.63 -0.62
N LYS A 44 8.05 9.27 -0.18
CA LYS A 44 9.31 9.35 -0.93
C LYS A 44 9.83 7.98 -1.36
N HIS A 45 9.64 6.95 -0.54
CA HIS A 45 10.04 5.58 -0.87
C HIS A 45 9.36 5.02 -2.13
N TYR A 46 8.22 5.58 -2.53
CA TYR A 46 7.48 5.15 -3.71
C TYR A 46 7.77 6.00 -4.96
N GLU A 47 8.50 7.11 -4.82
CA GLU A 47 8.78 8.07 -5.91
C GLU A 47 9.56 7.43 -7.07
N ASP A 48 10.55 6.59 -6.74
CA ASP A 48 11.43 5.94 -7.72
C ASP A 48 10.86 4.62 -8.29
N THR A 49 9.63 4.23 -7.91
CA THR A 49 9.03 2.99 -8.41
C THR A 49 8.59 3.09 -9.86
N GLY A 50 8.35 4.31 -10.36
CA GLY A 50 7.74 4.53 -11.67
C GLY A 50 6.30 4.03 -11.78
N LEU A 51 5.70 3.61 -10.67
CA LEU A 51 4.34 3.07 -10.60
C LEU A 51 3.38 4.15 -10.10
N THR A 52 2.17 4.14 -10.64
CA THR A 52 1.10 4.99 -10.12
C THR A 52 0.59 4.43 -8.79
N PRO A 53 -0.04 5.26 -7.93
CA PRO A 53 -0.68 4.78 -6.70
C PRO A 53 -1.67 3.64 -6.92
N ASP A 54 -2.41 3.65 -8.04
CA ASP A 54 -3.36 2.56 -8.38
C ASP A 54 -2.62 1.26 -8.70
N GLN A 55 -1.50 1.31 -9.43
CA GLN A 55 -0.67 0.13 -9.70
C GLN A 55 -0.08 -0.45 -8.41
N ILE A 56 0.37 0.40 -7.48
CA ILE A 56 0.85 -0.04 -6.16
C ILE A 56 -0.28 -0.71 -5.37
N ARG A 57 -1.50 -0.16 -5.42
CA ARG A 57 -2.68 -0.76 -4.77
C ARG A 57 -3.00 -2.13 -5.35
N GLU A 58 -3.00 -2.27 -6.68
CA GLU A 58 -3.23 -3.55 -7.35
C GLU A 58 -2.20 -4.62 -6.97
N LEU A 59 -0.91 -4.25 -6.91
CA LEU A 59 0.15 -5.16 -6.46
C LEU A 59 -0.07 -5.61 -5.01
N LYS A 60 -0.44 -4.68 -4.13
CA LYS A 60 -0.73 -4.99 -2.72
C LYS A 60 -1.96 -5.88 -2.56
N GLU A 61 -3.01 -5.63 -3.35
CA GLU A 61 -4.22 -6.47 -3.37
C GLU A 61 -3.91 -7.87 -3.88
N ARG A 62 -3.08 -8.00 -4.92
CA ARG A 62 -2.62 -9.28 -5.46
C ARG A 62 -1.79 -10.07 -4.45
N ASP A 63 -0.96 -9.39 -3.66
CA ASP A 63 -0.10 -10.02 -2.64
C ASP A 63 -0.86 -10.36 -1.34
N THR A 64 -2.08 -9.84 -1.16
CA THR A 64 -2.94 -10.18 -0.02
C THR A 64 -3.45 -11.61 -0.19
N GLU A 65 -3.27 -12.46 0.82
CA GLU A 65 -3.68 -13.87 0.76
C GLU A 65 -5.16 -14.03 0.43
N TYR A 66 -5.45 -14.76 -0.63
CA TYR A 66 -6.80 -15.22 -0.95
C TYR A 66 -6.94 -16.69 -0.54
N PHE A 67 -7.89 -16.96 0.37
CA PHE A 67 -8.29 -18.31 0.73
C PHE A 67 -9.03 -18.96 -0.44
N CYS A 68 -8.35 -19.90 -1.10
CA CYS A 68 -8.90 -20.62 -2.23
C CYS A 68 -9.86 -21.69 -1.73
N LYS A 69 -11.04 -21.79 -2.35
CA LYS A 69 -12.04 -22.80 -2.00
C LYS A 69 -11.79 -24.06 -2.80
N THR A 70 -12.07 -25.23 -2.22
CA THR A 70 -12.07 -26.49 -2.99
C THR A 70 -13.04 -26.40 -4.16
N SER A 71 -12.63 -26.90 -5.32
CA SER A 71 -13.47 -26.90 -6.52
C SER A 71 -14.67 -27.83 -6.32
N ILE A 72 -15.82 -27.42 -6.86
CA ILE A 72 -17.05 -28.22 -6.81
C ILE A 72 -17.02 -29.38 -7.82
N PHE A 73 -16.16 -29.29 -8.83
CA PHE A 73 -16.04 -30.29 -9.90
C PHE A 73 -14.90 -31.28 -9.65
N ASP A 74 -13.85 -30.83 -8.97
CA ASP A 74 -12.67 -31.62 -8.65
C ASP A 74 -12.20 -31.37 -7.20
N PRO A 75 -12.43 -32.33 -6.28
CA PRO A 75 -12.01 -32.20 -4.89
C PRO A 75 -10.49 -32.04 -4.69
N GLU A 76 -9.67 -32.44 -5.66
CA GLU A 76 -8.20 -32.31 -5.61
C GLU A 76 -7.71 -30.93 -6.07
N SER A 77 -8.63 -30.07 -6.53
CA SER A 77 -8.35 -28.72 -6.99
C SER A 77 -8.96 -27.64 -6.08
N VAL A 78 -8.41 -26.44 -6.14
CA VAL A 78 -8.97 -25.22 -5.55
C VAL A 78 -9.21 -24.14 -6.60
N VAL A 79 -10.21 -23.31 -6.38
CA VAL A 79 -10.58 -22.21 -7.26
C VAL A 79 -9.98 -20.90 -6.74
N CYS A 80 -9.12 -20.28 -7.54
CA CYS A 80 -8.63 -18.94 -7.27
C CYS A 80 -9.72 -17.88 -7.54
N LYS A 81 -9.57 -16.67 -6.99
CA LYS A 81 -10.47 -15.52 -7.25
C LYS A 81 -10.68 -15.23 -8.75
N CYS A 82 -9.71 -15.56 -9.61
CA CYS A 82 -9.84 -15.40 -11.07
C CYS A 82 -10.73 -16.46 -11.74
N GLY A 83 -11.20 -17.47 -11.00
CA GLY A 83 -12.08 -18.53 -11.48
C GLY A 83 -11.37 -19.75 -12.06
N ASN A 84 -10.04 -19.74 -12.14
CA ASN A 84 -9.26 -20.90 -12.60
C ASN A 84 -9.01 -21.89 -11.45
N ASP A 85 -9.07 -23.18 -11.78
CA ASP A 85 -8.70 -24.28 -10.91
C ASP A 85 -7.18 -24.43 -10.81
N ILE A 86 -6.71 -24.79 -9.61
CA ILE A 86 -5.30 -25.05 -9.28
C ILE A 86 -5.25 -26.34 -8.47
N GLU A 87 -4.40 -27.28 -8.87
CA GLU A 87 -4.18 -28.52 -8.13
C GLU A 87 -3.64 -28.22 -6.72
N LYS A 88 -4.20 -28.86 -5.69
CA LYS A 88 -3.81 -28.62 -4.29
C LYS A 88 -2.36 -28.99 -4.00
N ASP A 89 -1.82 -30.00 -4.67
CA ASP A 89 -0.47 -30.51 -4.53
C ASP A 89 0.56 -29.82 -5.45
N SER A 90 0.13 -28.82 -6.22
CA SER A 90 0.99 -28.08 -7.15
C SER A 90 2.16 -27.33 -6.50
N GLY A 91 2.08 -27.07 -5.18
CA GLY A 91 3.12 -26.36 -4.44
C GLY A 91 3.27 -24.88 -4.80
N PHE A 92 2.27 -24.29 -5.46
CA PHE A 92 2.28 -22.86 -5.80
C PHE A 92 1.89 -21.99 -4.61
N ASP A 93 2.66 -20.93 -4.35
CA ASP A 93 2.28 -19.85 -3.42
C ASP A 93 1.42 -18.76 -4.10
N PHE A 94 1.41 -18.74 -5.43
CA PHE A 94 0.69 -17.77 -6.25
C PHE A 94 -0.07 -18.44 -7.38
N CYS A 95 -1.25 -17.93 -7.70
CA CYS A 95 -2.03 -18.41 -8.84
C CYS A 95 -1.24 -18.20 -10.15
N PRO A 96 -1.00 -19.26 -10.94
CA PRO A 96 -0.21 -19.16 -12.17
C PRO A 96 -0.91 -18.35 -13.27
N TYR A 97 -2.22 -18.10 -13.13
CA TYR A 97 -3.02 -17.39 -14.13
C TYR A 97 -3.14 -15.88 -13.88
N CYS A 98 -3.28 -15.46 -12.62
CA CYS A 98 -3.49 -14.04 -12.28
C CYS A 98 -2.49 -13.49 -11.27
N GLY A 99 -1.58 -14.32 -10.75
CA GLY A 99 -0.53 -13.92 -9.82
C GLY A 99 -1.00 -13.59 -8.41
N ASN A 100 -2.28 -13.80 -8.07
CA ASN A 100 -2.77 -13.60 -6.70
C ASN A 100 -2.09 -14.58 -5.75
N ARG A 101 -1.72 -14.12 -4.55
CA ARG A 101 -1.20 -14.98 -3.50
C ARG A 101 -2.30 -15.92 -3.00
N ILE A 102 -2.03 -17.22 -3.02
CA ILE A 102 -3.01 -18.24 -2.67
C ILE A 102 -2.71 -18.85 -1.31
N LYS A 103 -3.78 -19.17 -0.59
CA LYS A 103 -3.72 -19.95 0.63
C LYS A 103 -4.74 -21.06 0.53
N LEU A 104 -4.27 -22.30 0.68
CA LEU A 104 -5.12 -23.46 0.77
C LEU A 104 -5.77 -23.48 2.16
N GLU A 105 -7.06 -23.80 2.25
CA GLU A 105 -7.69 -24.12 3.53
C GLU A 105 -7.07 -25.43 4.05
N ASP A 106 -6.64 -25.43 5.32
CA ASP A 106 -6.09 -26.61 6.02
C ASP A 106 -7.14 -27.73 6.17
#